data_AF-A0A6P0KFI3-F1
#
_entry.id   AF-A0A6P0KFI3-F1
#
_cell.length_a   1.000
_cell.length_b   1.000
_cell.length_c   1.000
_cell.angle_alpha   90.00
_cell.angle_beta   90.00
_cell.angle_gamma   90.00
#
_symmetry.space_group_name_H-M   'P 1'
#
loop_
_entity.id
_entity.type
_entity.pdbx_description
1 polymer ?
#
loop_
_entity_poly.entity_id
_entity_poly.type
_entity_poly.pdbx_seq_one_letter_code
_entity_poly.pdbx_strand_id
1 'polypeptide(L)' 'MTLISDYNQCLSSQYDVVLSFEVLEHLSDPFAAIGDIHSMLKPNGIALIT' A
#
# COMPACT_ATOMS: atom_id res chain seq x y z
N MET A 1 -6.39 17.91 1.26
CA MET A 1 -5.41 16.84 1.51
C MET A 1 -5.96 15.98 2.62
N THR A 2 -6.29 14.72 2.35
CA THR A 2 -6.81 13.79 3.36
C THR A 2 -5.62 13.22 4.13
N LEU A 3 -5.54 13.51 5.43
CA LEU A 3 -4.55 12.89 6.31
C LEU A 3 -5.07 11.51 6.71
N ILE A 4 -4.34 10.46 6.35
CA ILE A 4 -4.57 9.09 6.78
C ILE A 4 -3.51 8.78 7.82
N SER A 5 -3.95 8.43 9.03
CA SER A 5 -3.04 8.30 10.19
C SER A 5 -2.66 6.83 10.47
N ASP A 6 -3.36 5.90 9.85
CA ASP A 6 -3.22 4.46 10.09
C ASP A 6 -3.32 3.69 8.76
N TYR A 7 -2.55 2.62 8.64
CA TYR A 7 -2.50 1.77 7.46
C TYR A 7 -3.87 1.17 7.11
N ASN A 8 -4.66 0.79 8.11
CA ASN A 8 -5.97 0.16 7.93
C ASN A 8 -7.04 1.16 7.45
N GLN A 9 -6.72 2.46 7.41
CA GLN A 9 -7.60 3.52 6.91
C GLN A 9 -7.30 3.88 5.45
N CYS A 10 -6.31 3.25 4.82
CA CYS A 10 -6.02 3.44 3.41
C CYS A 10 -7.20 3.02 2.53
N LEU A 11 -7.46 3.80 1.49
CA LEU A 11 -8.63 3.61 0.64
C LEU A 11 -8.33 2.68 -0.54
N SER A 12 -9.26 1.79 -0.86
CA SER A 12 -9.14 0.92 -2.05
C SER A 12 -9.29 1.72 -3.36
N SER A 13 -8.47 1.41 -4.36
CA SER A 13 -8.57 1.96 -5.73
C SER A 13 -8.54 3.50 -5.81
N GLN A 14 -7.76 4.14 -4.95
CA GLN A 14 -7.69 5.60 -4.86
C GLN A 14 -6.32 6.17 -5.17
N TYR A 15 -5.26 5.36 -5.14
CA TYR A 15 -3.90 5.84 -5.33
C TYR A 15 -3.38 5.48 -6.73
N ASP A 16 -2.76 6.45 -7.39
CA ASP A 16 -2.07 6.23 -8.66
C ASP A 16 -0.69 5.58 -8.42
N VAL A 17 -0.07 5.89 -7.28
CA VAL A 17 1.24 5.36 -6.86
C VAL A 17 1.22 5.02 -5.37
N VAL A 18 1.80 3.87 -5.00
CA VAL A 18 2.11 3.50 -3.61
C VAL A 18 3.61 3.27 -3.48
N LEU A 19 4.22 3.81 -2.43
CA LEU A 19 5.64 3.66 -2.11
C LEU A 19 5.76 2.94 -0.76
N SER A 20 6.58 1.90 -0.69
CA SER A 20 6.89 1.16 0.52
C SER A 20 8.38 0.89 0.57
N PHE A 21 9.08 1.36 1.61
CA PHE A 21 10.54 1.23 1.71
C PHE A 21 10.92 0.54 3.00
N GLU A 22 11.59 -0.60 2.92
CA GLU A 22 12.13 -1.33 4.08
C GLU A 22 11.03 -1.61 5.12
N VAL A 23 9.85 -2.02 4.65
CA VAL A 23 8.69 -2.32 5.51
C VAL A 23 8.41 -3.82 5.56
N LEU A 24 8.48 -4.50 4.42
CA LEU A 24 7.95 -5.86 4.28
C LEU A 24 8.70 -6.88 5.16
N GLU A 25 10.00 -6.72 5.34
CA GLU A 25 10.87 -7.56 6.16
C GLU A 25 10.52 -7.52 7.66
N HIS A 26 9.79 -6.50 8.10
CA HIS A 26 9.35 -6.35 9.48
C HIS A 26 7.96 -6.93 9.73
N LEU A 27 7.24 -7.32 8.67
CA LEU A 27 5.87 -7.83 8.78
C LEU A 27 5.86 -9.34 9.03
N SER A 28 4.92 -9.78 9.86
CA SER A 28 4.66 -11.20 10.07
C SER A 28 4.06 -11.88 8.83
N ASP A 29 3.37 -11.10 7.98
CA ASP A 29 2.81 -11.54 6.71
C ASP A 29 3.01 -10.47 5.61
N PRO A 30 4.16 -10.48 4.92
CA PRO A 30 4.45 -9.50 3.87
C PRO A 30 3.56 -9.68 2.63
N PHE A 31 3.03 -10.88 2.37
CA PHE A 31 2.18 -11.12 1.20
C PHE A 31 0.80 -10.49 1.39
N ALA A 32 0.26 -10.52 2.61
CA ALA A 32 -0.96 -9.78 2.95
C ALA A 32 -0.78 -8.28 2.65
N ALA A 33 0.34 -7.68 3.07
CA ALA A 33 0.62 -6.28 2.81
C ALA A 33 0.78 -5.93 1.32
N ILE A 34 1.37 -6.83 0.51
CA ILE A 34 1.41 -6.68 -0.95
C ILE A 34 -0.01 -6.70 -1.54
N GLY A 35 -0.87 -7.61 -1.05
CA GLY A 35 -2.28 -7.70 -1.47
C GLY A 35 -3.06 -6.43 -1.15
N ASP A 36 -2.85 -5.88 0.05
CA ASP A 36 -3.43 -4.63 0.49
C ASP A 36 -2.94 -3.45 -0.37
N ILE A 37 -1.63 -3.33 -0.62
CA ILE A 37 -1.05 -2.33 -1.54
C ILE A 37 -1.68 -2.42 -2.93
N HIS A 38 -1.82 -3.63 -3.48
CA HIS A 38 -2.48 -3.84 -4.77
C HIS A 38 -3.94 -3.37 -4.74
N SER A 39 -4.67 -3.63 -3.65
CA SER A 39 -6.08 -3.18 -3.51
C SER A 39 -6.23 -1.66 -3.41
N MET A 40 -5.22 -0.98 -2.86
CA MET A 40 -5.18 0.49 -2.72
C MET A 40 -4.98 1.17 -4.08
N LEU A 41 -4.24 0.54 -4.99
CA LEU A 41 -3.97 1.09 -6.31
C LEU A 41 -5.21 1.12 -7.20
N LYS A 42 -5.35 2.20 -7.97
CA LYS A 42 -6.25 2.25 -9.13
C LYS A 42 -5.82 1.23 -10.20
N PRO A 43 -6.69 0.89 -11.17
CA PRO A 43 -6.28 0.15 -12.35
C PRO A 43 -5.07 0.82 -13.03
N ASN A 44 -4.03 0.02 -13.32
CA ASN A 44 -2.73 0.47 -13.86
C ASN A 44 -1.90 1.36 -12.93
N GLY A 45 -2.25 1.47 -11.65
CA GLY A 45 -1.43 2.13 -10.64
C GLY A 45 -0.10 1.39 -10.43
N ILE A 46 0.89 2.11 -9.92
CA ILE A 46 2.26 1.60 -9.76
C ILE A 46 2.60 1.47 -8.28
N ALA A 47 3.12 0.31 -7.88
CA ALA A 47 3.79 0.14 -6.60
C ALA A 47 5.31 0.16 -6.80
N LEU A 48 6.02 0.95 -5.98
CA LEU A 48 7.47 0.82 -5.80
C LEU A 48 7.73 0.30 -4.39
N ILE A 49 8.41 -0.83 -4.29
CA ILE A 49 8.66 -1.54 -3.05
C ILE A 49 10.17 -1.85 -2.98
N THR A 50 10.82 -1.51 -1.86
CA THR A 50 12.20 -1.91 -1.54
C THR A 50 12.26 -2.70 -0.26
#